data_AF-A0AAU7QBZ2-F1
#
_entry.id   AF-A0AAU7QBZ2-F1
#
_cell.length_a   1.000
_cell.length_b   1.000
_cell.length_c   1.000
_cell.angle_alpha   90.00
_cell.angle_beta   90.00
_cell.angle_gamma   90.00
#
_symmetry.space_group_name_H-M   'P 1'
#
loop_
_entity.id
_entity.type
_entity.pdbx_description
1 polymer ?
#
loop_
_entity_poly.entity_id
_entity_poly.type
_entity_poly.pdbx_seq_one_letter_code
_entity_poly.pdbx_strand_id
1 'polypeptide(L)' 'MTTPKTTAPVEQKPEDVTVSEGLAKILEADALLTPEQEDAMADKARAAAKESRDAHNKHQDE' A
#
# COMPACT_ATOMS: atom_id res chain seq x y z
N MET A 1 20.52 -36.25 14.28
CA MET A 1 19.38 -36.53 13.40
C MET A 1 18.20 -35.68 13.86
N THR A 2 17.50 -35.05 12.90
CA THR A 2 16.13 -34.48 12.94
C THR A 2 15.86 -33.31 13.91
N THR A 3 15.41 -32.11 13.54
CA THR A 3 14.89 -31.50 12.28
C THR A 3 15.00 -29.96 12.40
N PRO A 4 15.17 -29.18 11.32
CA PRO A 4 14.93 -27.74 11.37
C PRO A 4 13.44 -27.50 11.62
N LYS A 5 13.11 -26.74 12.67
CA LYS A 5 11.75 -26.28 12.94
C LYS A 5 11.41 -25.27 11.85
N THR A 6 10.78 -25.74 10.77
CA THR A 6 10.10 -24.87 9.80
C THR A 6 8.99 -24.15 10.54
N THR A 7 9.26 -22.92 10.99
CA THR A 7 8.23 -22.00 11.47
C THR A 7 7.33 -21.70 10.27
N ALA A 8 6.08 -22.14 10.35
CA ALA A 8 5.03 -21.69 9.45
C ALA A 8 5.04 -20.14 9.40
N PRO A 9 4.67 -19.51 8.28
CA PRO A 9 4.59 -18.06 8.22
C PRO A 9 3.55 -17.65 9.25
N VAL A 10 4.01 -17.05 10.35
CA VAL A 10 3.12 -16.50 11.36
C VAL A 10 2.48 -15.30 10.68
N GLU A 11 1.20 -15.42 10.30
CA GLU A 11 0.41 -14.26 9.90
C GLU A 11 0.38 -13.31 11.09
N GLN A 12 1.25 -12.29 11.05
CA GLN A 12 1.32 -11.27 12.08
C GLN A 12 0.05 -10.43 11.98
N LYS A 13 -0.69 -10.34 13.08
CA LYS A 13 -1.88 -9.50 13.14
C LYS A 13 -1.47 -8.03 13.01
N PRO A 14 -2.32 -7.17 12.42
CA PRO A 14 -1.99 -5.75 12.23
C PRO A 14 -1.63 -5.04 13.55
N GLU A 15 -2.29 -5.41 14.64
CA GLU A 15 -2.02 -4.90 16.00
C GLU A 15 -0.65 -5.31 16.58
N ASP A 16 0.03 -6.31 16.02
CA ASP A 16 1.31 -6.82 16.52
C ASP A 16 2.53 -6.18 15.80
N VAL A 17 2.29 -5.31 14.81
CA VAL A 17 3.37 -4.71 13.99
C VAL A 17 3.69 -3.32 14.50
N THR A 18 4.94 -3.08 14.86
CA THR A 18 5.38 -1.72 15.23
C THR A 18 5.38 -0.80 14.00
N VAL A 19 5.22 0.51 14.20
CA VAL A 19 5.25 1.49 13.10
C VAL A 19 6.51 1.35 12.25
N SER A 20 7.67 1.12 12.88
CA SER A 20 8.94 0.94 12.20
C SER A 20 8.98 -0.31 11.32
N GLU A 21 8.43 -1.43 11.78
CA GLU A 21 8.33 -2.67 11.00
C GLU A 21 7.33 -2.55 9.85
N GLY A 22 6.21 -1.84 10.08
CA GLY A 22 5.23 -1.57 9.03
C GLY A 22 5.82 -0.74 7.89
N LEU A 23 6.56 0.32 8.23
CA LEU A 23 7.25 1.16 7.25
C LEU A 23 8.34 0.40 6.48
N ALA A 24 9.08 -0.49 7.16
CA ALA A 24 10.08 -1.33 6.50
C ALA A 24 9.45 -2.28 5.45
N LYS A 25 8.30 -2.89 5.77
CA LYS A 25 7.56 -3.76 4.83
C LYS A 25 7.02 -2.99 3.63
N ILE A 26 6.59 -1.74 3.84
CA ILE A 26 6.14 -0.87 2.73
C ILE A 26 7.32 -0.58 1.79
N LEU A 27 8.50 -0.26 2.32
CA LEU A 27 9.71 -0.02 1.53
C LEU A 27 10.17 -1.26 0.76
N GLU A 28 10.05 -2.45 1.37
CA GLU A 28 10.35 -3.72 0.69
C GLU A 28 9.36 -3.99 -0.46
N ALA A 29 8.08 -3.67 -0.28
CA ALA A 29 7.07 -3.80 -1.32
C ALA A 29 7.25 -2.79 -2.47
N ASP A 30 7.71 -1.57 -2.17
CA ASP A 30 8.01 -0.53 -3.15
C ASP A 30 9.11 -0.96 -4.12
N ALA A 31 10.14 -1.65 -3.61
CA ALA A 31 11.23 -2.20 -4.42
C ALA A 31 10.80 -3.33 -5.39
N LEU A 32 9.56 -3.82 -5.28
CA LEU A 32 9.00 -4.88 -6.13
C LEU A 32 8.04 -4.34 -7.20
N LEU A 33 7.73 -3.05 -7.19
CA LEU A 33 6.86 -2.45 -8.19
C LEU A 33 7.57 -2.37 -9.55
N THR A 34 6.89 -2.78 -10.60
CA THR A 34 7.37 -2.53 -11.96
C THR A 34 7.05 -1.09 -12.38
N PRO A 35 7.82 -0.49 -13.30
CA PRO A 35 7.54 0.86 -13.80
C PRO A 35 6.10 1.02 -14.32
N GLU A 36 5.54 -0.03 -14.95
CA GLU A 36 4.16 0.00 -15.45
C GLU A 36 3.12 0.04 -14.31
N GLN A 37 3.43 -0.55 -13.15
CA GLN A 37 2.56 -0.50 -11.98
C GLN A 37 2.63 0.87 -11.29
N GLU A 38 3.80 1.51 -11.28
CA GLU A 38 3.96 2.89 -10.82
C GLU A 38 3.18 3.87 -11.69
N ASP A 39 3.29 3.75 -13.02
CA ASP A 39 2.54 4.57 -13.97
C ASP A 39 1.03 4.39 -13.80
N ALA A 40 0.57 3.15 -13.67
CA ALA A 40 -0.85 2.86 -13.42
C ALA A 40 -1.33 3.42 -12.08
N MET A 41 -0.48 3.47 -11.04
CA MET A 41 -0.80 4.08 -9.76
C MET A 41 -0.86 5.61 -9.87
N ALA A 42 0.07 6.22 -10.60
CA ALA A 42 0.08 7.65 -10.86
C ALA A 42 -1.16 8.11 -11.63
N ASP A 43 -1.59 7.35 -12.64
CA ASP A 43 -2.79 7.65 -13.41
C ASP A 43 -4.06 7.55 -12.56
N LYS A 44 -4.16 6.52 -11.71
CA LYS A 44 -5.26 6.39 -10.75
C LYS A 44 -5.28 7.55 -9.75
N ALA A 45 -4.12 7.97 -9.24
CA ALA A 45 -4.01 9.10 -8.33
C ALA A 45 -4.45 10.41 -9.01
N ARG A 46 -4.06 10.63 -10.27
CA ARG A 46 -4.50 11.78 -11.08
C ARG A 46 -6.02 11.76 -11.33
N ALA A 47 -6.58 10.59 -11.65
CA ALA A 47 -8.01 10.43 -11.85
C ALA A 47 -8.80 10.71 -10.56
N ALA A 48 -8.37 10.16 -9.43
CA ALA A 48 -9.00 10.39 -8.13
C ALA A 48 -8.89 11.86 -7.68
N ALA A 49 -7.75 12.52 -7.92
CA ALA A 49 -7.58 13.95 -7.63
C ALA A 49 -8.51 14.82 -8.49
N LYS A 50 -8.73 14.43 -9.75
CA LYS A 50 -9.68 15.10 -10.65
C LYS A 50 -11.11 14.91 -10.17
N GLU A 51 -11.50 13.69 -9.84
CA GLU A 51 -12.84 13.37 -9.30
C GLU A 51 -13.11 14.10 -7.99
N SER A 52 -12.13 14.15 -7.09
CA SER A 52 -12.24 14.90 -5.82
C SER A 52 -12.42 16.40 -6.06
N ARG A 53 -11.70 16.99 -7.02
CA ARG A 53 -11.90 18.40 -7.42
C ARG A 53 -13.29 18.64 -8.00
N ASP A 54 -13.76 17.75 -8.87
CA ASP A 54 -15.07 17.88 -9.52
C ASP A 54 -16.20 17.73 -8.49
N ALA A 55 -16.08 16.80 -7.54
CA ALA A 55 -17.00 16.64 -6.41
C ALA A 55 -16.98 17.84 -5.46
N HIS A 56 -15.79 18.38 -5.15
CA HIS A 56 -15.66 19.57 -4.32
C HIS A 56 -16.26 20.81 -4.98
N ASN A 57 -16.10 20.99 -6.30
CA ASN A 57 -16.77 22.07 -7.03
C ASN A 57 -18.29 21.91 -7.03
N LYS A 58 -18.79 20.68 -7.24
CA LYS A 58 -20.23 20.42 -7.27
C LYS A 58 -20.93 20.70 -5.93
N HIS A 59 -20.22 20.57 -4.81
CA HIS A 59 -20.72 20.89 -3.47
C HIS A 59 -20.65 22.37 -3.10
N GLN A 60 -19.98 23.22 -3.90
CA GLN A 60 -19.95 24.68 -3.67
C GLN A 60 -21.05 25.44 -4.42
N ASP A 61 -21.74 24.78 -5.36
CA ASP A 61 -22.83 25.35 -6.17
C ASP A 61 -24.24 24.98 -5.62
N GLU A 62 -24.32 24.28 -4.48
CA GLU A 62 -25.56 23.98 -3.72
C GLU A 62 -25.69 24.86 -2.47
#